data_AF-A0A8B7E9Y6-F1
#
_entry.id   AF-A0A8B7E9Y6-F1
#
_cell.length_a   1.000
_cell.length_b   1.000
_cell.length_c   1.000
_cell.angle_alpha   90.00
_cell.angle_beta   90.00
_cell.angle_gamma   90.00
#
_symmetry.space_group_name_H-M   'P 1'
#
loop_
_entity.id
_entity.type
_entity.pdbx_description
1 polymer ?
#
loop_
_entity_poly.entity_id
_entity_poly.type
_entity_poly.pdbx_seq_one_letter_code
_entity_poly.pdbx_strand_id
1 'polypeptide(L)'
;MGETGCGKTKLIKFMCALRAGKKDFQNMLLVKVHGGVTHQDILKKVEQAKRLAKENYENYKMNTILFFDEANTSDAIGLIKEIMVDKRADGQPLGLAKCGLEIIAACNPYK
;
A
#
# COMPACT_ATOMS: atom_id res chain seq x y z
N MET A 1 2.30 14.15 1.88
CA MET A 1 3.19 14.75 0.88
C MET A 1 4.44 15.24 1.59
N GLY A 2 5.61 15.13 0.98
CA GLY A 2 6.86 15.63 1.57
C GLY A 2 8.02 15.33 0.64
N GLU A 3 9.15 16.00 0.83
CA GLU A 3 10.33 15.79 -0.02
C GLU A 3 10.96 14.40 0.17
N THR A 4 11.72 13.95 -0.82
CA THR A 4 12.56 12.76 -0.68
C THR A 4 13.54 12.97 0.48
N GLY A 5 13.73 11.95 1.32
CA GLY A 5 14.59 12.04 2.50
C GLY A 5 13.91 12.55 3.77
N CYS A 6 12.66 13.04 3.73
CA CYS A 6 11.96 13.51 4.94
C CYS A 6 11.43 12.38 5.86
N GLY A 7 11.87 11.13 5.66
CA GLY A 7 11.61 10.01 6.58
C GLY A 7 10.27 9.29 6.44
N LYS A 8 9.41 9.62 5.47
CA LYS A 8 8.06 9.02 5.29
C LYS A 8 8.07 7.50 5.37
N THR A 9 8.89 6.86 4.55
CA THR A 9 8.98 5.39 4.45
C THR A 9 9.53 4.78 5.72
N LYS A 10 10.47 5.46 6.41
CA LYS A 10 11.02 4.99 7.68
C LYS A 10 9.99 5.06 8.80
N LEU A 11 9.20 6.14 8.85
CA LEU A 11 8.11 6.31 9.82
C LEU A 11 7.04 5.23 9.64
N ILE A 12 6.56 4.99 8.42
CA ILE A 12 5.54 3.95 8.17
C ILE A 12 6.07 2.56 8.54
N LYS A 13 7.31 2.22 8.13
CA LYS A 13 7.94 0.95 8.53
C LYS A 13 8.03 0.78 10.05
N PHE A 14 8.39 1.85 10.75
CA PHE A 14 8.45 1.85 12.21
C PHE A 14 7.07 1.64 12.84
N MET A 15 6.03 2.32 12.36
CA MET A 15 4.65 2.12 12.85
C MET A 15 4.15 0.69 12.62
N CYS A 16 4.44 0.10 11.46
CA CYS A 16 4.13 -1.29 11.15
C CYS A 16 4.82 -2.25 12.14
N ALA A 17 6.13 -2.06 12.39
CA ALA A 17 6.89 -2.87 13.32
C ALA A 17 6.36 -2.73 14.77
N LEU A 18 6.06 -1.52 15.21
CA LEU A 18 5.45 -1.27 16.53
C LEU A 18 4.14 -2.03 16.70
N ARG A 19 3.27 -2.01 15.68
CA ARG A 19 1.97 -2.70 15.71
C ARG A 19 2.12 -4.22 15.70
N ALA A 20 3.12 -4.76 15.01
CA ALA A 20 3.42 -6.19 15.04
C ALA A 20 3.95 -6.66 16.41
N GLY A 21 4.61 -5.76 17.16
CA GLY A 21 5.18 -6.05 18.47
C GLY A 21 6.32 -7.06 18.36
N LYS A 22 6.29 -8.11 19.20
CA LYS A 22 7.30 -9.19 19.17
C LYS A 22 7.02 -10.28 18.13
N LYS A 23 5.91 -10.19 17.38
CA LYS A 23 5.52 -11.20 16.41
C LYS A 23 6.30 -10.99 15.11
N ASP A 24 6.92 -12.04 14.61
CA ASP A 24 7.67 -11.99 13.36
C ASP A 24 6.76 -12.36 12.19
N PHE A 25 6.01 -11.37 11.67
CA PHE A 25 5.21 -11.51 10.47
C PHE A 25 5.21 -10.23 9.65
N GLN A 26 5.10 -10.37 8.33
CA GLN A 26 5.04 -9.24 7.43
C GLN A 26 3.65 -8.60 7.46
N ASN A 27 3.53 -7.37 7.97
CA ASN A 27 2.27 -6.60 7.97
C ASN A 27 2.31 -5.37 7.06
N MET A 28 3.30 -5.29 6.16
CA MET A 28 3.45 -4.19 5.22
C MET A 28 3.98 -4.68 3.87
N LEU A 29 3.36 -4.22 2.79
CA LEU A 29 3.88 -4.33 1.42
C LEU A 29 4.24 -2.93 0.91
N LEU A 30 5.52 -2.69 0.63
CA LEU A 30 6.01 -1.43 0.06
C LEU A 30 6.06 -1.55 -1.47
N VAL A 31 5.46 -0.59 -2.17
CA VAL A 31 5.54 -0.41 -3.62
C VAL A 31 6.18 0.94 -3.88
N LYS A 32 7.37 0.96 -4.46
CA LYS A 32 7.98 2.21 -4.96
C LYS A 32 7.50 2.43 -6.39
N VAL A 33 6.71 3.47 -6.60
CA VAL A 33 6.22 3.82 -7.92
C VAL A 33 7.30 4.60 -8.66
N HIS A 34 7.50 4.29 -9.94
CA HIS A 34 8.42 4.98 -10.85
C HIS A 34 7.99 4.68 -12.28
N GLY A 35 8.62 5.32 -13.29
CA GLY A 35 8.24 5.16 -14.70
C GLY A 35 8.37 3.74 -15.29
N GLY A 36 8.91 2.78 -14.53
CA GLY A 36 8.98 1.36 -14.93
C GLY A 36 7.92 0.48 -14.28
N VAL A 37 7.08 1.03 -13.40
CA VAL A 37 5.99 0.29 -12.76
C VAL A 37 4.78 0.35 -13.67
N THR A 38 4.31 -0.82 -14.10
CA THR A 38 3.14 -0.90 -14.98
C THR A 38 1.84 -0.96 -14.17
N HIS A 39 0.72 -0.66 -14.84
CA HIS A 39 -0.63 -0.87 -14.31
C HIS A 39 -0.81 -2.29 -13.75
N GLN A 40 -0.37 -3.31 -14.50
CA GLN A 40 -0.47 -4.71 -14.08
C GLN A 40 0.36 -5.03 -12.83
N ASP A 41 1.52 -4.38 -12.65
CA ASP A 41 2.33 -4.57 -11.45
C ASP A 41 1.60 -4.08 -10.20
N ILE A 42 0.90 -2.95 -10.28
CA ILE A 42 0.08 -2.44 -9.18
C ILE A 42 -1.06 -3.40 -8.85
N LEU A 43 -1.79 -3.90 -9.86
CA LEU A 43 -2.86 -4.87 -9.64
C LEU A 43 -2.35 -6.14 -8.95
N LYS A 44 -1.22 -6.67 -9.41
CA LYS A 44 -0.55 -7.83 -8.78
C LYS A 44 -0.19 -7.54 -7.32
N LYS A 45 0.31 -6.34 -7.02
CA LYS A 45 0.65 -5.92 -5.65
C LYS A 45 -0.59 -5.78 -4.77
N VAL A 46 -1.70 -5.28 -5.29
CA VAL A 46 -2.98 -5.23 -4.56
C VAL A 46 -3.45 -6.64 -4.22
N GLU A 47 -3.44 -7.58 -5.16
CA GLU A 47 -3.85 -8.96 -4.88
C GLU A 47 -2.88 -9.71 -3.96
N GLN A 48 -1.58 -9.41 -4.03
CA GLN A 48 -0.60 -9.90 -3.05
C GLN A 48 -0.93 -9.36 -1.65
N ALA A 49 -1.19 -8.06 -1.54
CA ALA A 49 -1.51 -7.42 -0.26
C ALA A 49 -2.83 -7.92 0.33
N LYS A 50 -3.85 -8.19 -0.49
CA LYS A 50 -5.14 -8.76 -0.03
C LYS A 50 -4.97 -10.13 0.58
N ARG A 51 -4.16 -11.01 -0.03
CA ARG A 51 -3.86 -12.34 0.49
C ARG A 51 -3.15 -12.25 1.85
N LEU A 52 -2.08 -11.46 1.91
CA LEU A 52 -1.33 -11.23 3.15
C LEU A 52 -2.21 -10.64 4.26
N ALA A 53 -3.07 -9.68 3.90
CA ALA A 53 -3.98 -9.04 4.85
C ALA A 53 -4.97 -10.03 5.45
N LYS A 54 -5.56 -10.89 4.62
CA LYS A 54 -6.48 -11.93 5.06
C LYS A 54 -5.79 -12.89 6.03
N GLU A 55 -4.63 -13.41 5.68
CA GLU A 55 -3.84 -14.31 6.54
C GLU A 55 -3.49 -13.66 7.89
N ASN A 56 -3.01 -12.42 7.86
CA ASN A 56 -2.65 -11.69 9.08
C ASN A 56 -3.88 -11.39 9.97
N TYR A 57 -5.01 -11.08 9.36
CA TYR A 57 -6.23 -10.79 10.10
C TYR A 57 -6.86 -12.05 10.70
N GLU A 58 -6.83 -13.17 9.99
CA GLU A 58 -7.33 -14.45 10.48
C GLU A 58 -6.47 -14.99 11.63
N ASN A 59 -5.14 -15.00 11.48
CA ASN A 59 -4.22 -15.59 12.44
C ASN A 59 -3.91 -14.68 13.64
N TYR A 60 -3.83 -13.36 13.43
CA TYR A 60 -3.31 -12.43 14.44
C TYR A 60 -4.23 -11.26 14.77
N LYS A 61 -5.38 -11.14 14.10
CA LYS A 61 -6.27 -9.96 14.16
C LYS A 61 -5.53 -8.65 13.85
N MET A 62 -4.59 -8.72 12.91
CA MET A 62 -3.74 -7.61 12.53
C MET A 62 -3.99 -7.18 11.09
N ASN A 63 -4.13 -5.86 10.91
CA ASN A 63 -4.27 -5.27 9.58
C ASN A 63 -2.91 -5.27 8.88
N THR A 64 -2.95 -5.26 7.54
CA THR A 64 -1.77 -5.15 6.68
C THR A 64 -1.83 -3.84 5.93
N ILE A 65 -0.67 -3.19 5.75
CA ILE A 65 -0.55 -1.93 5.01
C ILE A 65 0.03 -2.19 3.62
N LEU A 66 -0.69 -1.81 2.57
CA LEU A 66 -0.10 -1.59 1.24
C LEU A 66 0.32 -0.13 1.14
N PHE A 67 1.62 0.12 1.03
CA PHE A 67 2.18 1.46 0.98
C PHE A 67 2.76 1.78 -0.39
N PHE A 68 2.14 2.72 -1.10
CA PHE A 68 2.65 3.28 -2.35
C PHE A 68 3.55 4.47 -2.05
N ASP A 69 4.85 4.32 -2.22
CA ASP A 69 5.83 5.39 -2.12
C ASP A 69 6.02 6.04 -3.49
N GLU A 70 6.23 7.36 -3.51
CA GLU A 70 6.34 8.16 -4.74
C GLU A 70 5.15 8.02 -5.70
N ALA A 71 3.94 7.89 -5.14
CA ALA A 71 2.71 7.53 -5.85
C ALA A 71 2.28 8.49 -6.97
N ASN A 72 2.86 9.70 -7.03
CA ASN A 72 2.62 10.68 -8.10
C ASN A 72 3.65 10.69 -9.21
N THR A 73 4.54 9.69 -9.25
CA THR A 73 5.36 9.43 -10.42
C THR A 73 4.63 8.45 -11.35
N SER A 74 4.80 8.60 -12.67
CA SER A 74 4.20 7.77 -13.74
C SER A 74 2.70 7.97 -14.02
N ASP A 75 2.25 7.34 -15.10
CA ASP A 75 0.84 7.27 -15.53
C ASP A 75 -0.04 6.46 -14.56
N ALA A 76 0.57 5.78 -13.58
CA ALA A 76 -0.13 4.94 -12.62
C ALA A 76 -0.90 5.70 -11.53
N ILE A 77 -0.72 7.03 -11.42
CA ILE A 77 -1.45 7.86 -10.43
C ILE A 77 -2.98 7.73 -10.60
N GLY A 78 -3.48 7.59 -11.82
CA GLY A 78 -4.91 7.38 -12.08
C GLY A 78 -5.44 6.12 -11.40
N LEU A 79 -4.74 4.99 -11.58
CA LEU A 79 -5.09 3.73 -10.93
C LEU A 79 -4.94 3.82 -9.41
N ILE A 80 -3.87 4.45 -8.90
CA ILE A 80 -3.66 4.60 -7.46
C ILE A 80 -4.79 5.44 -6.83
N LYS A 81 -5.25 6.50 -7.52
CA LYS A 81 -6.42 7.28 -7.09
C LYS A 81 -7.66 6.38 -7.02
N GLU A 82 -7.93 5.57 -8.04
CA GLU A 82 -9.09 4.68 -8.07
C GLU A 82 -9.07 3.69 -6.90
N ILE A 83 -7.90 3.10 -6.63
CA ILE A 83 -7.67 2.17 -5.52
C ILE A 83 -7.89 2.86 -4.17
N MET A 84 -7.33 4.06 -3.98
CA MET A 84 -7.35 4.75 -2.70
C MET A 84 -8.70 5.38 -2.37
N VAL A 85 -9.33 6.02 -3.36
CA VAL A 85 -10.55 6.81 -3.18
C VAL A 85 -11.78 5.94 -3.43
N ASP A 86 -11.85 5.29 -4.59
CA ASP A 86 -13.06 4.59 -5.05
C ASP A 86 -13.10 3.13 -4.58
N LYS A 87 -12.00 2.63 -4.01
CA LYS A 87 -11.81 1.22 -3.60
C LYS A 87 -12.07 0.26 -4.78
N ARG A 88 -11.68 0.69 -5.97
CA ARG A 88 -11.84 -0.01 -7.24
C ARG A 88 -10.50 -0.09 -7.98
N ALA A 89 -10.44 -0.99 -8.96
CA ALA A 89 -9.41 -1.00 -9.98
C ALA A 89 -10.05 -1.49 -11.28
N ASP A 90 -9.80 -0.77 -12.38
CA ASP A 90 -10.39 -1.07 -13.69
C ASP A 90 -11.92 -1.11 -13.65
N GLY A 91 -12.51 -0.21 -12.86
CA GLY A 91 -13.94 -0.15 -12.63
C GLY A 91 -14.49 -1.24 -11.71
N GLN A 92 -13.70 -2.21 -11.27
CA GLN A 92 -14.15 -3.33 -10.45
C GLN A 92 -13.88 -3.11 -8.95
N PRO A 93 -14.85 -3.39 -8.05
CA PRO A 93 -14.63 -3.29 -6.61
C PRO A 93 -13.52 -4.21 -6.11
N LEU A 94 -12.61 -3.69 -5.29
CA LEU A 94 -11.47 -4.45 -4.75
C LEU A 94 -11.83 -5.43 -3.62
N GLY A 95 -13.05 -5.34 -3.07
CA GLY A 95 -13.52 -6.21 -1.99
C GLY A 95 -12.77 -6.04 -0.66
N LEU A 96 -12.26 -4.84 -0.37
CA LEU A 96 -11.37 -4.56 0.77
C LEU A 96 -12.04 -4.65 2.14
N ALA A 97 -13.38 -4.57 2.20
CA ALA A 97 -14.15 -4.48 3.45
C ALA A 97 -13.95 -5.67 4.41
N LYS A 98 -13.38 -6.80 3.94
CA LYS A 98 -13.32 -8.05 4.71
C LYS A 98 -11.91 -8.61 4.91
N CYS A 99 -10.86 -7.96 4.38
CA CYS A 99 -9.50 -8.54 4.40
C CYS A 99 -8.52 -7.85 5.35
N GLY A 100 -8.90 -6.78 6.05
CA GLY A 100 -7.97 -6.07 6.96
C GLY A 100 -6.82 -5.36 6.23
N LEU A 101 -7.00 -5.02 4.94
CA LEU A 101 -6.03 -4.28 4.14
C LEU A 101 -6.26 -2.77 4.27
N GLU A 102 -5.24 -2.05 4.71
CA GLU A 102 -5.18 -0.60 4.70
C GLU A 102 -4.22 -0.13 3.59
N ILE A 103 -4.55 0.96 2.91
CA ILE A 103 -3.73 1.49 1.81
C ILE A 103 -3.29 2.90 2.17
N ILE A 104 -1.98 3.14 2.07
CA ILE A 104 -1.35 4.43 2.30
C ILE A 104 -0.57 4.80 1.06
N ALA A 105 -0.52 6.09 0.71
CA ALA A 105 0.37 6.59 -0.32
C ALA A 105 1.16 7.81 0.14
N ALA A 106 2.38 7.93 -0.36
CA ALA A 106 3.23 9.10 -0.21
C ALA A 106 3.53 9.69 -1.59
N CYS A 107 3.30 11.00 -1.71
CA CYS A 107 3.62 11.77 -2.92
C CYS A 107 4.75 12.76 -2.62
N ASN A 108 5.56 13.01 -3.64
CA ASN A 108 6.58 14.07 -3.63
C ASN A 108 5.98 15.38 -4.13
N PRO A 109 6.44 16.55 -3.63
CA PRO A 109 5.97 17.84 -4.12
C PRO A 109 6.32 18.07 -5.59
N TYR A 110 5.41 18.75 -6.30
CA TYR A 110 5.71 19.33 -7.60
C TYR A 110 6.67 20.51 -7.40
N LYS A 111 7.68 20.63 -8.27
CA LYS A 111 8.63 21.74 -8.25
C LYS A 111 8.18 22.83 -9.21
#